data_AF-A0A963DPF3-F1
#
_entry.id   AF-A0A963DPF3-F1
#
_cell.length_a   1.000
_cell.length_b   1.000
_cell.length_c   1.000
_cell.angle_alpha   90.00
_cell.angle_beta   90.00
_cell.angle_gamma   90.00
#
_symmetry.space_group_name_H-M   'P 1'
#
loop_
_entity.id
_entity.type
_entity.pdbx_description
1 polymer ?
#
loop_
_entity_poly.entity_id
_entity_poly.type
_entity_poly.pdbx_seq_one_letter_code
_entity_poly.pdbx_strand_id
1 'polypeptide(L)'
;MSESGHSATGYIVHHLTNLTIGEGFWTLHLDTMFFSISLGSLFLWLFMKAAKFATSDVPGPLQNFCEIMIDFVDTQVKDSFHGRNPVIAPLALTIFVWVFLWNAMDLVPVDLLPSVAGLLGIPYLRVVPSTDLNSTFGMSISVLLLVYYYSIKVKGPAHFTMEVLTHPFGKWFMPFNLLLRIVEDLA
;
A
#
# COMPACT_ATOMS: atom_id res chain seq x y z
N MET A 1 7.53 33.03 -26.25
CA MET A 1 6.60 32.20 -27.05
C MET A 1 6.57 30.81 -26.42
N SER A 2 5.82 30.49 -25.36
CA SER A 2 4.42 30.72 -24.99
C SER A 2 3.39 30.09 -25.93
N GLU A 3 3.38 28.76 -26.03
CA GLU A 3 2.25 28.03 -26.65
C GLU A 3 2.11 26.54 -26.26
N SER A 4 2.40 26.16 -25.00
CA SER A 4 2.21 24.77 -24.54
C SER A 4 1.09 24.57 -23.50
N GLY A 5 0.27 25.60 -23.24
CA GLY A 5 -0.74 25.59 -22.15
C GLY A 5 -2.21 25.39 -22.54
N HIS A 6 -2.56 25.23 -23.82
CA HIS A 6 -3.98 25.27 -24.26
C HIS A 6 -4.48 24.06 -25.07
N SER A 7 -3.68 23.00 -25.21
CA SER A 7 -4.14 21.74 -25.81
C SER A 7 -4.61 20.77 -24.73
N ALA A 8 -5.78 20.15 -24.92
CA ALA A 8 -6.30 19.10 -24.02
C ALA A 8 -5.26 17.99 -23.81
N THR A 9 -4.46 17.66 -24.82
CA THR A 9 -3.36 16.69 -24.72
C THR A 9 -2.23 17.19 -23.81
N GLY A 10 -1.88 18.48 -23.88
CA GLY A 10 -0.85 19.09 -23.02
C GLY A 10 -1.28 19.13 -21.56
N TYR A 11 -2.57 19.44 -21.31
CA TYR A 11 -3.17 19.36 -19.98
C TYR A 11 -3.11 17.94 -19.41
N ILE A 12 -3.52 16.94 -20.20
CA ILE A 12 -3.49 15.53 -19.78
C ILE A 12 -2.06 15.10 -19.43
N VAL A 13 -1.08 15.40 -20.29
CA VAL A 13 0.32 15.01 -20.02
C VAL A 13 0.86 15.70 -18.77
N HIS A 14 0.57 17.00 -18.58
CA HIS A 14 1.00 17.77 -17.42
C HIS A 14 0.45 17.21 -16.09
N HIS A 15 -0.78 16.71 -16.08
CA HIS A 15 -1.38 16.09 -14.89
C HIS A 15 -0.96 14.62 -14.68
N LEU A 16 -0.36 13.98 -15.69
CA LEU A 16 0.15 12.61 -15.60
C LEU A 16 1.65 12.54 -15.25
N THR A 17 2.39 13.65 -15.41
CA THR A 17 3.81 13.72 -15.09
C THR A 17 4.05 13.92 -13.59
N ASN A 18 4.78 13.00 -12.99
CA ASN A 18 5.18 13.08 -11.58
C ASN A 18 6.36 14.04 -11.41
N LEU A 19 6.49 14.62 -10.22
CA LEU A 19 7.67 15.41 -9.86
C LEU A 19 8.84 14.47 -9.57
N THR A 20 9.78 14.39 -10.51
CA THR A 20 10.90 13.46 -10.42
C THR A 20 12.24 14.16 -10.15
N ILE A 21 13.11 13.51 -9.38
CA ILE A 21 14.53 13.86 -9.26
C ILE A 21 15.38 12.65 -9.63
N GLY A 22 16.37 12.86 -10.50
CA GLY A 22 17.31 11.83 -10.94
C GLY A 22 17.15 11.47 -12.42
N GLU A 23 18.00 10.57 -12.89
CA GLU A 23 17.98 10.06 -14.27
C GLU A 23 18.05 8.52 -14.28
N GLY A 24 17.32 7.90 -15.22
CA GLY A 24 17.31 6.44 -15.41
C GLY A 24 16.60 5.69 -14.28
N PHE A 25 17.18 4.57 -13.83
CA PHE A 25 16.62 3.75 -12.74
C PHE A 25 16.56 4.49 -11.39
N TRP A 26 17.41 5.50 -11.19
CA TRP A 26 17.47 6.29 -9.96
C TRP A 26 16.54 7.52 -9.99
N THR A 27 15.41 7.41 -10.68
CA THR A 27 14.40 8.46 -10.75
C THR A 27 13.46 8.32 -9.55
N LEU A 28 13.51 9.29 -8.63
CA LEU A 28 12.66 9.31 -7.44
C LEU A 28 11.43 10.19 -7.68
N HIS A 29 10.26 9.64 -7.39
CA HIS A 29 8.97 10.31 -7.53
C HIS A 29 8.64 11.02 -6.21
N LEU A 30 9.04 12.28 -6.10
CA LEU A 30 9.00 13.02 -4.84
C LEU A 30 7.58 13.29 -4.35
N ASP A 31 6.68 13.57 -5.28
CA ASP A 31 5.26 13.78 -5.00
C ASP A 31 4.65 12.53 -4.37
N THR A 32 4.81 11.37 -5.01
CA THR A 32 4.35 10.07 -4.51
C THR A 32 4.92 9.78 -3.12
N MET A 33 6.23 9.96 -2.92
CA MET A 33 6.88 9.73 -1.62
C MET A 33 6.33 10.67 -0.54
N PHE A 34 6.22 11.96 -0.86
CA PHE A 34 5.74 12.97 0.07
C PHE A 34 4.31 12.69 0.53
N PHE A 35 3.38 12.44 -0.40
CA PHE A 35 1.99 12.15 -0.05
C PHE A 35 1.84 10.81 0.67
N SER A 36 2.57 9.78 0.23
CA SER A 36 2.54 8.45 0.87
C SER A 36 2.98 8.52 2.35
N ILE A 37 4.12 9.18 2.62
CA ILE A 37 4.65 9.35 3.98
C ILE A 37 3.78 10.28 4.82
N SER A 38 3.27 11.37 4.23
CA SER A 38 2.39 12.31 4.92
C SER A 38 1.09 11.65 5.37
N LEU A 39 0.45 10.88 4.48
CA LEU A 39 -0.77 10.13 4.79
C LEU A 39 -0.52 9.02 5.81
N GLY A 40 0.61 8.31 5.70
CA GLY A 40 1.00 7.31 6.69
C GLY A 40 1.24 7.91 8.07
N SER A 41 1.92 9.07 8.12
CA SER A 41 2.15 9.82 9.35
C SER A 41 0.86 10.37 9.94
N LEU A 42 -0.07 10.84 9.10
CA LEU A 42 -1.40 11.29 9.51
C LEU A 42 -2.20 10.15 10.12
N PHE A 43 -2.21 8.97 9.48
CA PHE A 43 -2.82 7.76 10.01
C PHE A 43 -2.28 7.41 11.39
N LEU A 44 -0.95 7.30 11.52
CA LEU A 44 -0.32 6.98 12.79
C LEU A 44 -0.66 8.03 13.85
N TRP A 45 -0.62 9.31 13.50
CA TRP A 45 -0.98 10.39 14.41
C TRP A 45 -2.44 10.30 14.88
N LEU A 46 -3.39 10.06 13.97
CA LEU A 46 -4.81 9.90 14.29
C LEU A 46 -5.06 8.71 15.22
N PHE A 47 -4.51 7.53 14.88
CA PHE A 47 -4.69 6.32 15.68
C PHE A 47 -3.96 6.39 17.02
N MET A 48 -2.75 6.98 17.07
CA MET A 48 -2.06 7.24 18.34
C MET A 48 -2.83 8.21 19.21
N LYS A 49 -3.43 9.25 18.62
CA LYS A 49 -4.26 10.21 19.37
C LYS A 49 -5.51 9.52 19.92
N ALA A 50 -6.23 8.77 19.09
CA ALA A 50 -7.40 8.00 19.52
C ALA A 50 -7.04 7.01 20.64
N ALA A 51 -5.94 6.28 20.52
CA ALA A 51 -5.48 5.33 21.55
C ALA A 51 -5.10 6.01 22.88
N LYS A 52 -4.48 7.20 22.84
CA LYS A 52 -4.09 7.95 24.05
C LYS A 52 -5.28 8.55 24.80
N PHE A 53 -6.34 8.90 24.08
CA PHE A 53 -7.55 9.50 24.67
C PHE A 53 -8.71 8.50 24.77
N ALA A 54 -8.44 7.21 24.58
CA ALA A 54 -9.45 6.16 24.66
C ALA A 54 -9.99 6.05 26.10
N THR A 55 -11.30 6.16 26.24
CA THR A 55 -12.02 6.00 27.52
C THR A 55 -12.90 4.75 27.46
N SER A 56 -12.98 3.99 28.57
CA SER A 56 -13.82 2.78 28.63
C SER A 56 -15.32 3.06 28.84
N ASP A 57 -15.70 4.30 29.12
CA ASP A 57 -17.09 4.72 29.28
C ASP A 57 -17.73 5.05 27.92
N VAL A 58 -18.27 6.26 27.74
CA VAL A 58 -18.88 6.68 26.47
C VAL A 58 -17.79 7.17 25.51
N PRO A 59 -17.53 6.47 24.40
CA PRO A 59 -16.48 6.87 23.47
C PRO A 59 -16.83 8.18 22.79
N GLY A 60 -15.83 9.07 22.65
CA GLY A 60 -15.95 10.25 21.80
C GLY A 60 -16.10 9.85 20.32
N PRO A 61 -16.54 10.77 19.44
CA PRO A 61 -16.79 10.46 18.03
C PRO A 61 -15.55 9.94 17.29
N LEU A 62 -14.35 10.45 17.62
CA LEU A 62 -13.08 9.99 17.03
C LEU A 62 -12.68 8.59 17.52
N GLN A 63 -12.92 8.28 18.80
CA GLN A 63 -12.65 6.96 19.36
C GLN A 63 -13.57 5.92 18.70
N ASN A 64 -14.88 6.22 18.63
CA ASN A 64 -15.86 5.33 17.99
C ASN A 64 -15.51 5.03 16.53
N PHE A 65 -15.07 6.03 15.76
CA PHE A 65 -14.62 5.82 14.39
C PHE A 65 -13.41 4.87 14.32
N CYS A 66 -12.39 5.08 15.16
CA CYS A 66 -11.22 4.21 15.19
C CYS A 66 -11.56 2.78 15.65
N GLU A 67 -12.43 2.61 16.64
CA GLU A 67 -12.89 1.31 17.12
C GLU A 67 -13.62 0.51 16.04
N ILE A 68 -14.56 1.14 15.32
CA ILE A 68 -15.26 0.48 14.21
C ILE A 68 -14.28 0.01 13.14
N MET A 69 -13.25 0.80 12.82
CA MET A 69 -12.22 0.40 11.86
C MET A 69 -11.35 -0.75 12.36
N ILE A 70 -10.95 -0.72 13.64
CA ILE A 70 -10.15 -1.78 14.24
C ILE A 70 -10.94 -3.09 14.28
N ASP A 71 -12.19 -3.05 14.76
CA ASP A 71 -13.06 -4.23 14.86
C ASP A 71 -13.38 -4.81 13.48
N PHE A 72 -13.61 -3.97 12.47
CA PHE A 72 -13.76 -4.40 11.09
C PHE A 72 -12.54 -5.19 10.61
N VAL A 73 -11.33 -4.63 10.75
CA VAL A 73 -10.11 -5.31 10.31
C VAL A 73 -9.84 -6.58 11.13
N ASP A 74 -10.03 -6.53 12.44
CA ASP A 74 -9.79 -7.67 13.33
C ASP A 74 -10.74 -8.84 13.01
N THR A 75 -12.00 -8.55 12.69
CA THR A 75 -12.97 -9.57 12.24
C THR A 75 -12.53 -10.19 10.91
N GLN A 76 -12.15 -9.37 9.92
CA GLN A 76 -11.67 -9.87 8.62
C GLN A 76 -10.42 -10.75 8.76
N VAL A 77 -9.50 -10.37 9.66
CA VAL A 77 -8.28 -11.15 9.94
C VAL A 77 -8.63 -12.47 10.63
N LYS A 78 -9.54 -12.46 11.61
CA LYS A 78 -9.97 -13.67 12.33
C LYS A 78 -10.67 -14.67 11.43
N ASP A 79 -11.49 -14.19 10.49
CA ASP A 79 -12.19 -15.05 9.53
C ASP A 79 -11.22 -15.69 8.53
N SER A 80 -10.15 -14.97 8.17
CA SER A 80 -9.17 -15.44 7.18
C SER A 80 -8.02 -16.27 7.81
N PHE A 81 -7.63 -15.95 9.04
CA PHE A 81 -6.45 -16.51 9.70
C PHE A 81 -6.77 -17.05 11.10
N HIS A 82 -6.68 -18.37 11.23
CA HIS A 82 -7.01 -19.10 12.45
C HIS A 82 -5.80 -19.33 13.39
N GLY A 83 -4.63 -18.78 13.07
CA GLY A 83 -3.42 -18.92 13.89
C GLY A 83 -3.28 -17.80 14.94
N ARG A 84 -2.38 -17.98 15.93
CA ARG A 84 -2.00 -16.90 16.85
C ARG A 84 -0.69 -16.25 16.38
N ASN A 85 -0.81 -15.09 15.75
CA ASN A 85 0.34 -14.23 15.46
C ASN A 85 0.00 -12.77 15.76
N PRO A 86 0.62 -12.15 16.78
CA PRO A 86 0.29 -10.79 17.21
C PRO A 86 0.67 -9.71 16.18
N VAL A 87 1.42 -10.06 15.13
CA VAL A 87 1.87 -9.11 14.10
C VAL A 87 0.89 -9.02 12.93
N ILE A 88 0.10 -10.06 12.66
CA ILE A 88 -0.75 -10.11 11.46
C ILE A 88 -1.90 -9.11 11.56
N ALA A 89 -2.61 -9.06 12.69
CA ALA A 89 -3.70 -8.11 12.90
C ALA A 89 -3.27 -6.63 12.77
N PRO A 90 -2.21 -6.14 13.44
CA PRO A 90 -1.78 -4.76 13.29
C PRO A 90 -1.23 -4.47 11.89
N LEU A 91 -0.57 -5.44 11.23
CA LEU A 91 -0.07 -5.27 9.87
C LEU A 91 -1.22 -5.18 8.85
N ALA A 92 -2.26 -5.98 9.00
CA ALA A 92 -3.46 -5.89 8.17
C ALA A 92 -4.15 -4.52 8.35
N LEU A 93 -4.21 -4.01 9.58
CA LEU A 93 -4.77 -2.69 9.88
C LEU A 93 -3.98 -1.58 9.20
N THR A 94 -2.65 -1.60 9.28
CA THR A 94 -1.83 -0.57 8.64
C THR A 94 -1.97 -0.59 7.13
N ILE A 95 -1.93 -1.78 6.49
CA ILE A 95 -2.11 -1.89 5.03
C ILE A 95 -3.51 -1.41 4.62
N PHE A 96 -4.55 -1.89 5.30
CA PHE A 96 -5.93 -1.53 4.97
C PHE A 96 -6.17 -0.02 5.06
N VAL A 97 -5.86 0.60 6.20
CA VAL A 97 -6.12 2.03 6.41
C VAL A 97 -5.23 2.89 5.52
N TRP A 98 -3.98 2.51 5.31
CA TRP A 98 -3.06 3.28 4.47
C TRP A 98 -3.45 3.25 3.00
N VAL A 99 -3.82 2.08 2.46
CA VAL A 99 -4.33 1.96 1.08
C VAL A 99 -5.69 2.65 0.94
N PHE A 100 -6.56 2.53 1.95
CA PHE A 100 -7.81 3.29 1.98
C PHE A 100 -7.57 4.79 1.89
N LEU A 101 -6.59 5.33 2.63
CA LEU A 101 -6.24 6.75 2.56
C LEU A 101 -5.66 7.15 1.20
N TRP A 102 -4.84 6.30 0.57
CA TRP A 102 -4.37 6.56 -0.80
C TRP A 102 -5.53 6.69 -1.77
N ASN A 103 -6.50 5.77 -1.69
CA ASN A 103 -7.68 5.79 -2.55
C ASN A 103 -8.66 6.91 -2.18
N ALA A 104 -8.74 7.30 -0.90
CA ALA A 104 -9.56 8.41 -0.47
C ALA A 104 -9.05 9.75 -1.03
N MET A 105 -7.74 9.89 -1.25
CA MET A 105 -7.17 11.07 -1.92
C MET A 105 -7.62 11.19 -3.38
N ASP A 106 -8.02 10.10 -4.03
CA ASP A 106 -8.55 10.11 -5.39
C ASP A 106 -9.97 10.73 -5.46
N LEU A 107 -10.69 10.75 -4.32
CA LEU A 107 -11.99 11.43 -4.21
C LEU A 107 -11.85 12.95 -4.05
N VAL A 108 -10.67 13.44 -3.68
CA VAL A 108 -10.40 14.87 -3.57
C VAL A 108 -10.22 15.42 -4.99
N PRO A 109 -10.86 16.56 -5.35
CA PRO A 109 -10.73 17.13 -6.68
C PRO A 109 -9.26 17.35 -7.05
N VAL A 110 -8.82 16.68 -8.12
CA VAL A 110 -7.40 16.61 -8.53
C VAL A 110 -6.80 17.97 -8.88
N ASP A 111 -7.63 18.99 -9.09
CA ASP A 111 -7.23 20.35 -9.46
C ASP A 111 -7.10 21.31 -8.26
N LEU A 112 -7.68 20.96 -7.11
CA LEU A 112 -7.68 21.84 -5.93
C LEU A 112 -6.30 21.92 -5.27
N LEU A 113 -5.57 20.81 -5.23
CA LEU A 113 -4.23 20.75 -4.64
C LEU A 113 -3.15 21.28 -5.59
N PRO A 114 -3.15 20.97 -6.90
CA PRO A 114 -2.22 21.56 -7.87
C PRO A 114 -2.44 23.07 -8.10
N SER A 115 -3.67 23.59 -7.99
CA SER A 115 -3.90 25.05 -8.08
C SER A 115 -3.29 25.81 -6.90
N VAL A 116 -3.37 25.25 -5.69
CA VAL A 116 -2.68 25.78 -4.50
C VAL A 116 -1.17 25.60 -4.60
N ALA A 117 -0.69 24.49 -5.16
CA ALA A 117 0.74 24.25 -5.37
C ALA A 117 1.34 25.13 -6.49
N GLY A 118 0.54 25.47 -7.51
CA GLY A 118 0.90 26.44 -8.55
C GLY A 118 1.11 27.85 -7.98
N LEU A 119 0.34 28.24 -6.96
CA LEU A 119 0.57 29.48 -6.19
C LEU A 119 1.88 29.45 -5.39
N LEU A 120 2.38 28.26 -5.03
CA LEU A 120 3.65 28.04 -4.34
C LEU A 120 4.84 27.77 -5.30
N GLY A 121 4.61 27.84 -6.61
CA GLY A 121 5.65 27.68 -7.64
C GLY A 121 6.04 26.23 -7.94
N ILE A 122 5.22 25.24 -7.57
CA ILE A 122 5.46 23.83 -7.90
C ILE A 122 4.71 23.49 -9.20
N PRO A 123 5.42 23.19 -10.31
CA PRO A 123 4.81 23.03 -11.63
C PRO A 123 4.04 21.70 -11.78
N TYR A 124 4.48 20.62 -11.15
CA TYR A 124 3.87 19.29 -11.27
C TYR A 124 3.60 18.70 -9.90
N LEU A 125 2.38 18.21 -9.68
CA LEU A 125 2.01 17.59 -8.41
C LEU A 125 0.96 16.52 -8.65
N ARG A 126 1.36 15.26 -8.47
CA ARG A 126 0.45 14.13 -8.42
C ARG A 126 0.18 13.75 -6.97
N VAL A 127 -1.07 13.90 -6.55
CA VAL A 127 -1.47 13.78 -5.14
C VAL A 127 -1.66 12.33 -4.71
N VAL A 128 -2.05 11.45 -5.65
CA VAL A 128 -2.60 10.13 -5.36
C VAL A 128 -1.51 9.05 -5.49
N PRO A 129 -0.96 8.51 -4.38
CA PRO A 129 0.19 7.59 -4.44
C PRO A 129 -0.14 6.23 -5.08
N SER A 130 -1.40 5.79 -5.02
CA SER A 130 -1.85 4.52 -5.62
C SER A 130 -1.81 4.52 -7.15
N THR A 131 -1.72 5.70 -7.76
CA THR A 131 -1.60 5.84 -9.20
C THR A 131 -0.14 5.73 -9.70
N ASP A 132 0.82 5.68 -8.78
CA ASP A 132 2.22 5.41 -9.06
C ASP A 132 2.54 3.92 -8.83
N LEU A 133 3.02 3.29 -9.90
CA LEU A 133 3.31 1.88 -9.96
C LEU A 133 4.42 1.47 -8.97
N ASN A 134 5.34 2.39 -8.64
CA ASN A 134 6.42 2.13 -7.68
C ASN A 134 5.88 1.87 -6.26
N SER A 135 4.86 2.62 -5.84
CA SER A 135 4.25 2.46 -4.50
C SER A 135 3.51 1.14 -4.38
N THR A 136 2.73 0.78 -5.40
CA THR A 136 1.96 -0.47 -5.42
C THR A 136 2.88 -1.68 -5.49
N PHE A 137 3.94 -1.64 -6.31
CA PHE A 137 4.95 -2.71 -6.35
C PHE A 137 5.76 -2.81 -5.04
N GLY A 138 6.12 -1.68 -4.44
CA GLY A 138 6.82 -1.70 -3.16
C GLY A 138 6.02 -2.42 -2.07
N MET A 139 4.71 -2.18 -2.02
CA MET A 139 3.82 -2.86 -1.08
C MET A 139 3.64 -4.34 -1.42
N SER A 140 3.39 -4.70 -2.68
CA SER A 140 3.18 -6.10 -3.07
C SER A 140 4.43 -6.96 -2.85
N ILE A 141 5.63 -6.46 -3.19
CA ILE A 141 6.90 -7.15 -2.93
C ILE A 141 7.13 -7.32 -1.43
N SER A 142 6.83 -6.30 -0.62
CA SER A 142 6.97 -6.40 0.85
C SER A 142 6.07 -7.49 1.43
N VAL A 143 4.81 -7.55 0.98
CA VAL A 143 3.86 -8.58 1.42
C VAL A 143 4.29 -9.96 0.93
N LEU A 144 4.75 -10.09 -0.32
CA LEU A 144 5.27 -11.34 -0.88
C LEU A 144 6.45 -11.87 -0.06
N LEU A 145 7.39 -11.00 0.33
CA LEU A 145 8.51 -11.38 1.21
C LEU A 145 8.02 -11.85 2.59
N LEU A 146 6.98 -11.25 3.14
CA LEU A 146 6.37 -11.71 4.40
C LEU A 146 5.70 -13.08 4.25
N VAL A 147 5.03 -13.34 3.12
CA VAL A 147 4.45 -14.64 2.80
C VAL A 147 5.54 -15.71 2.77
N TYR A 148 6.66 -15.47 2.08
CA TYR A 148 7.79 -16.40 2.07
C TYR A 148 8.43 -16.56 3.45
N TYR A 149 8.64 -15.46 4.18
CA TYR A 149 9.21 -15.50 5.52
C TYR A 149 8.36 -16.35 6.48
N TYR A 150 7.05 -16.13 6.52
CA TYR A 150 6.16 -16.92 7.39
C TYR A 150 5.97 -18.35 6.90
N SER A 151 5.99 -18.59 5.58
CA SER A 151 5.98 -19.95 5.03
C SER A 151 7.18 -20.76 5.49
N ILE A 152 8.40 -20.18 5.43
CA ILE A 152 9.62 -20.83 5.91
C ILE A 152 9.59 -20.97 7.44
N LYS A 153 9.14 -19.94 8.17
CA LYS A 153 9.13 -19.94 9.64
C LYS A 153 8.15 -20.95 10.24
N VAL A 154 6.96 -21.11 9.65
CA VAL A 154 5.92 -22.00 10.17
C VAL A 154 6.12 -23.44 9.70
N LYS A 155 6.45 -23.65 8.42
CA LYS A 155 6.60 -25.00 7.84
C LYS A 155 8.01 -25.57 8.00
N GLY A 156 9.02 -24.71 8.12
CA GLY A 156 10.43 -25.09 8.10
C GLY A 156 10.99 -25.16 6.67
N PRO A 157 12.30 -24.90 6.48
CA PRO A 157 12.91 -24.80 5.15
C PRO A 157 12.87 -26.12 4.37
N ALA A 158 12.98 -27.25 5.07
CA ALA A 158 12.92 -28.57 4.45
C ALA A 158 11.52 -28.88 3.91
N HIS A 159 10.47 -28.63 4.71
CA HIS A 159 9.10 -28.89 4.30
C HIS A 159 8.64 -27.94 3.19
N PHE A 160 9.01 -26.67 3.30
CA PHE A 160 8.73 -25.66 2.26
C PHE A 160 9.37 -26.03 0.92
N THR A 161 10.64 -26.43 0.90
CA THR A 161 11.32 -26.83 -0.33
C THR A 161 10.70 -28.10 -0.93
N MET A 162 10.29 -29.05 -0.09
CA MET A 162 9.60 -30.25 -0.56
C MET A 162 8.22 -29.91 -1.15
N GLU A 163 7.46 -29.00 -0.53
CA GLU A 163 6.17 -28.55 -1.05
C GLU A 163 6.30 -27.89 -2.42
N VAL A 164 7.24 -26.93 -2.54
CA VAL A 164 7.51 -26.20 -3.79
C VAL A 164 7.90 -27.14 -4.94
N LEU A 165 8.63 -28.21 -4.64
CA LEU A 165 9.09 -29.16 -5.67
C LEU A 165 8.08 -30.27 -5.98
N THR A 166 7.23 -30.65 -5.03
CA THR A 166 6.42 -31.89 -5.14
C THR A 166 4.92 -31.66 -5.26
N HIS A 167 4.43 -30.45 -5.03
CA HIS A 167 3.02 -30.10 -5.23
C HIS A 167 2.84 -29.29 -6.55
N PRO A 168 1.82 -29.57 -7.39
CA PRO A 168 0.74 -30.55 -7.22
C PRO A 168 1.02 -31.95 -7.82
N PHE A 169 2.04 -32.14 -8.68
CA PHE A 169 2.20 -33.38 -9.47
C PHE A 169 3.26 -34.37 -8.97
N GLY A 170 3.62 -34.36 -7.70
CA GLY A 170 4.59 -35.29 -7.12
C GLY A 170 6.04 -35.04 -7.60
N LYS A 171 6.96 -35.92 -7.18
CA LYS A 171 8.42 -35.73 -7.37
C LYS A 171 8.92 -35.84 -8.82
N TRP A 172 8.16 -36.43 -9.73
CA TRP A 172 8.60 -36.63 -11.12
C TRP A 172 8.38 -35.41 -12.01
N PHE A 173 7.43 -34.54 -11.66
CA PHE A 173 7.09 -33.33 -12.41
C PHE A 173 7.64 -32.05 -11.74
N MET A 174 8.76 -32.15 -11.02
CA MET A 174 9.42 -31.02 -10.34
C MET A 174 9.55 -29.73 -11.18
N PRO A 175 10.01 -29.74 -12.45
CA PRO A 175 10.12 -28.49 -13.21
C PRO A 175 8.77 -27.84 -13.51
N PHE A 176 7.70 -28.63 -13.66
CA PHE A 176 6.36 -28.10 -13.90
C PHE A 176 5.74 -27.56 -12.61
N ASN A 177 5.94 -28.25 -11.49
CA ASN A 177 5.51 -27.79 -10.16
C ASN A 177 6.13 -26.44 -9.80
N LEU A 178 7.44 -26.28 -10.03
CA LEU A 178 8.15 -25.04 -9.76
C LEU A 178 7.61 -23.87 -10.62
N LEU A 179 7.36 -24.12 -11.91
CA LEU A 179 6.80 -23.09 -12.80
C LEU A 179 5.41 -22.65 -12.37
N LEU A 180 4.52 -23.60 -12.08
CA LEU A 180 3.17 -23.31 -11.59
C LEU A 180 3.22 -22.52 -10.29
N ARG A 181 4.13 -22.88 -9.39
CA ARG A 181 4.26 -22.20 -8.10
C ARG A 181 4.76 -20.77 -8.24
N ILE A 182 5.73 -20.54 -9.12
CA ILE A 182 6.22 -19.18 -9.41
C ILE A 182 5.09 -18.33 -9.98
N VAL A 183 4.27 -18.89 -10.87
CA VAL A 183 3.10 -18.17 -11.40
C VAL A 183 2.07 -17.90 -10.30
N GLU A 184 1.79 -18.87 -9.44
CA GLU A 184 0.86 -18.71 -8.31
C GLU A 184 1.31 -17.64 -7.31
N ASP A 185 2.60 -17.59 -6.99
CA ASP A 185 3.13 -16.60 -6.03
C ASP A 185 3.29 -15.19 -6.65
N LEU A 186 3.41 -15.07 -7.98
CA LEU A 186 3.57 -13.80 -8.70
C LEU A 186 2.27 -13.22 -9.30
N ALA A 187 1.20 -14.02 -9.38
CA ALA A 187 -0.11 -13.61 -9.89
C ALA A 187 -0.97 -12.97 -8.79
#